data_AF-A0A4Q5QLH1-F1
#
_entry.id   AF-A0A4Q5QLH1-F1
#
_cell.length_a   1.000
_cell.length_b   1.000
_cell.length_c   1.000
_cell.angle_alpha   90.00
_cell.angle_beta   90.00
_cell.angle_gamma   90.00
#
_symmetry.space_group_name_H-M   'P 1'
#
loop_
_entity.id
_entity.type
_entity.pdbx_description
1 polymer ?
#
loop_
_entity_poly.entity_id
_entity_poly.type
_entity_poly.pdbx_seq_one_letter_code
_entity_poly.pdbx_strand_id
1 'polypeptide(L)'
;FLHYVEQRLRAARTSLVDLNDEFDHFGLYLEHNDYARYAEEIAGGSPTKLTFGGYREVVDDFQARAFRGEHPEPPSQSVPVRLAEILTHLSSSPRNGRSKMVAFFLDMAGELREEVGRAIDVQLADNRRLGRSRPASIEGDQAFTLFCWSPPLLREREKAADFTRAAAASQGQRSRMLIELMYDDQGHLFGVDWQEVGTTHLSATAMLAVEENGVVLRRRRVDTAAEHGKLKVNRPCPCGSGLKYKRCCRS
;
A
#
# COMPACT_ATOMS: atom_id res chain seq x y z
N PHE A 1 4.50 16.58 -7.14
CA PHE A 1 3.84 17.35 -8.22
C PHE A 1 3.14 16.46 -9.25
N LEU A 2 3.83 15.53 -9.94
CA LEU A 2 3.18 14.69 -10.97
C LEU A 2 1.95 13.94 -10.44
N HIS A 3 2.05 13.31 -9.27
CA HIS A 3 0.92 12.63 -8.64
C HIS A 3 -0.26 13.56 -8.36
N TYR A 4 -0.03 14.79 -7.88
CA TYR A 4 -1.10 15.79 -7.72
C TYR A 4 -1.82 16.08 -9.04
N VAL A 5 -1.08 16.24 -10.14
CA VAL A 5 -1.68 16.44 -11.48
C VAL A 5 -2.51 15.23 -11.90
N GLU A 6 -2.04 14.02 -11.66
CA GLU A 6 -2.81 12.79 -11.92
C GLU A 6 -4.12 12.77 -11.11
N GLN A 7 -4.08 13.15 -9.83
CA GLN A 7 -5.27 13.23 -8.98
C GLN A 7 -6.22 14.35 -9.42
N ARG A 8 -5.71 15.51 -9.84
CA ARG A 8 -6.52 16.58 -10.43
C ARG A 8 -7.25 16.11 -11.69
N LEU A 9 -6.56 15.36 -12.55
CA LEU A 9 -7.14 14.78 -13.77
C LEU A 9 -8.19 13.70 -13.45
N ARG A 10 -7.98 12.88 -12.41
CA ARG A 10 -9.00 11.92 -11.93
C ARG A 10 -10.23 12.65 -11.40
N ALA A 11 -10.04 13.64 -10.54
CA ALA A 11 -11.12 14.45 -9.97
C ALA A 11 -11.94 15.18 -11.04
N ALA A 12 -11.30 15.72 -12.08
CA ALA A 12 -11.99 16.38 -13.18
C ALA A 12 -12.84 15.44 -14.04
N ARG A 13 -12.64 14.12 -13.95
CA ARG A 13 -13.40 13.10 -14.68
C ARG A 13 -14.57 12.52 -13.90
N THR A 14 -14.66 12.80 -12.60
CA THR A 14 -15.78 12.36 -11.76
C THR A 14 -16.73 13.52 -11.52
N SER A 15 -18.04 13.21 -11.49
CA SER A 15 -19.06 14.19 -11.09
C SER A 15 -19.19 14.32 -9.57
N LEU A 16 -18.45 13.53 -8.78
CA LEU A 16 -18.59 13.48 -7.32
C LEU A 16 -17.85 14.61 -6.61
N VAL A 17 -16.73 15.09 -7.16
CA VAL A 17 -15.93 16.17 -6.57
C VAL A 17 -16.28 17.47 -7.27
N ASP A 18 -17.01 18.34 -6.58
CA ASP A 18 -17.40 19.66 -7.10
C ASP A 18 -16.71 20.75 -6.26
N LEU A 19 -15.50 21.13 -6.67
CA LEU A 19 -14.74 22.21 -6.07
C LEU A 19 -14.47 23.30 -7.11
N ASN A 20 -14.71 24.54 -6.71
CA ASN A 20 -14.51 25.71 -7.56
C ASN A 20 -13.11 26.32 -7.40
N ASP A 21 -12.33 25.88 -6.40
CA ASP A 21 -11.03 26.44 -6.05
C ASP A 21 -9.91 25.37 -6.09
N GLU A 22 -8.78 25.72 -6.70
CA GLU A 22 -7.58 24.87 -6.73
C GLU A 22 -6.96 24.68 -5.35
N PHE A 23 -7.13 25.65 -4.43
CA PHE A 23 -6.64 25.50 -3.05
C PHE A 23 -7.44 24.47 -2.26
N ASP A 24 -8.74 24.30 -2.54
CA ASP A 24 -9.52 23.22 -1.96
C ASP A 24 -9.04 21.86 -2.47
N HIS A 25 -8.76 21.75 -3.77
CA HIS A 25 -8.20 20.54 -4.36
C HIS A 25 -6.82 20.20 -3.78
N PHE A 26 -5.98 21.21 -3.60
CA PHE A 26 -4.67 21.03 -3.00
C PHE A 26 -4.78 20.60 -1.53
N GLY A 27 -5.65 21.24 -0.74
CA GLY A 27 -5.93 20.85 0.63
C GLY A 27 -6.43 19.41 0.77
N LEU A 28 -7.40 19.02 -0.06
CA LEU A 28 -7.89 17.64 -0.13
C LEU A 28 -6.78 16.65 -0.48
N TYR A 29 -5.93 17.02 -1.44
CA TYR A 29 -4.79 16.20 -1.82
C TYR A 29 -3.79 16.04 -0.66
N LEU A 30 -3.53 17.11 0.10
CA LEU A 30 -2.63 17.06 1.24
C LEU A 30 -3.08 16.07 2.31
N GLU A 31 -4.40 15.96 2.51
CA GLU A 31 -4.99 15.07 3.51
C GLU A 31 -5.22 13.64 2.98
N HIS A 32 -5.85 13.50 1.83
CA HIS A 32 -6.39 12.21 1.34
C HIS A 32 -5.59 11.59 0.19
N ASN A 33 -4.68 12.34 -0.43
CA ASN A 33 -3.90 11.94 -1.62
C ASN A 33 -4.77 11.58 -2.83
N ASP A 34 -5.40 10.39 -2.83
CA ASP A 34 -6.43 10.00 -3.79
C ASP A 34 -7.80 10.45 -3.28
N TYR A 35 -7.99 11.77 -3.30
CA TYR A 35 -9.23 12.38 -2.83
C TYR A 35 -10.42 12.11 -3.77
N ALA A 36 -10.17 11.66 -5.01
CA ALA A 36 -11.22 11.21 -5.92
C ALA A 36 -11.81 9.88 -5.44
N ARG A 37 -10.97 8.90 -5.09
CA ARG A 37 -11.42 7.65 -4.47
C ARG A 37 -12.08 7.90 -3.10
N TYR A 38 -11.53 8.79 -2.29
CA TYR A 38 -12.15 9.16 -1.01
C TYR A 38 -13.59 9.68 -1.20
N ALA A 39 -13.83 10.49 -2.23
CA ALA A 39 -15.17 10.94 -2.58
C ALA A 39 -16.09 9.79 -3.01
N GLU A 40 -15.58 8.81 -3.76
CA GLU A 40 -16.34 7.59 -4.13
C GLU A 40 -16.72 6.76 -2.90
N GLU A 41 -15.79 6.60 -1.96
CA GLU A 41 -16.00 5.88 -0.69
C GLU A 41 -17.09 6.54 0.16
N ILE A 42 -17.05 7.87 0.30
CA ILE A 42 -18.09 8.64 1.03
C ILE A 42 -19.44 8.55 0.32
N ALA A 43 -19.44 8.69 -1.01
CA ALA A 43 -20.67 8.68 -1.79
C ALA A 43 -21.40 7.33 -1.71
N GLY A 44 -20.68 6.23 -1.44
CA GLY A 44 -21.28 4.91 -1.22
C GLY A 44 -22.09 4.41 -2.42
N GLY A 45 -21.72 4.83 -3.64
CA GLY A 45 -22.47 4.55 -4.87
C GLY A 45 -23.64 5.49 -5.16
N SER A 46 -23.91 6.48 -4.31
CA SER A 46 -24.84 7.57 -4.61
C SER A 46 -24.21 8.54 -5.61
N PRO A 47 -24.90 8.98 -6.67
CA PRO A 47 -24.39 9.97 -7.61
C PRO A 47 -24.44 11.41 -7.06
N THR A 48 -24.56 11.57 -5.73
CA THR A 48 -24.65 12.88 -5.10
C THR A 48 -23.31 13.58 -5.13
N LYS A 49 -23.29 14.80 -5.66
CA LYS A 49 -22.13 15.70 -5.59
C LYS A 49 -21.74 15.96 -4.14
N LEU A 50 -20.46 15.83 -3.85
CA LEU A 50 -19.89 16.14 -2.53
C LEU A 50 -19.21 17.50 -2.59
N THR A 51 -19.50 18.31 -1.57
CA THR A 51 -18.80 19.56 -1.30
C THR A 51 -17.93 19.37 -0.08
N PHE A 52 -16.64 19.66 -0.20
CA PHE A 52 -15.66 19.49 0.87
C PHE A 52 -15.26 20.87 1.40
N GLY A 53 -15.69 21.21 2.62
CA GLY A 53 -15.31 22.45 3.30
C GLY A 53 -14.12 22.24 4.25
N GLY A 54 -13.38 23.30 4.53
CA GLY A 54 -12.30 23.33 5.55
C GLY A 54 -10.90 22.96 5.04
N TYR A 55 -10.78 22.30 3.89
CA TYR A 55 -9.49 21.85 3.36
C TYR A 55 -8.55 22.99 2.92
N ARG A 56 -9.09 24.18 2.68
CA ARG A 56 -8.31 25.39 2.38
C ARG A 56 -7.57 25.97 3.59
N GLU A 57 -8.01 25.68 4.81
CA GLU A 57 -7.51 26.34 6.02
C GLU A 57 -5.99 26.21 6.18
N VAL A 58 -5.43 25.06 5.82
CA VAL A 58 -3.98 24.81 5.86
C VAL A 58 -3.19 25.72 4.90
N VAL A 59 -3.78 26.06 3.76
CA VAL A 59 -3.17 26.95 2.75
C VAL A 59 -3.34 28.41 3.19
N ASP A 60 -4.52 28.77 3.67
CA ASP A 60 -4.81 30.13 4.14
C ASP A 60 -3.95 30.50 5.36
N ASP A 61 -3.73 29.59 6.31
CA ASP A 61 -2.83 29.81 7.45
C ASP A 61 -1.39 30.05 6.99
N PHE A 62 -0.88 29.19 6.11
CA PHE A 62 0.47 29.34 5.55
C PHE A 62 0.63 30.71 4.87
N GLN A 63 -0.32 31.11 4.02
CA GLN A 63 -0.26 32.39 3.32
C GLN A 63 -0.34 33.58 4.27
N ALA A 64 -1.24 33.53 5.27
CA ALA A 64 -1.39 34.60 6.25
C ALA A 64 -0.12 34.79 7.09
N ARG A 65 0.52 33.70 7.51
CA ARG A 65 1.80 33.72 8.25
C ARG A 65 2.93 34.26 7.40
N ALA A 66 3.07 33.77 6.17
CA ALA A 66 4.08 34.27 5.23
C ALA A 66 3.90 35.78 4.94
N PHE A 67 2.66 36.25 4.79
CA PHE A 67 2.35 37.66 4.58
C PHE A 67 2.76 38.55 5.77
N ARG A 68 2.72 38.02 7.00
CA ARG A 68 3.21 38.72 8.20
C ARG A 68 4.74 38.73 8.33
N GLY A 69 5.47 38.22 7.35
CA GLY A 69 6.92 38.10 7.39
C GLY A 69 7.41 36.94 8.26
N GLU A 70 6.53 36.01 8.65
CA GLU A 70 6.94 34.75 9.26
C GLU A 70 7.54 33.82 8.18
N HIS A 71 8.26 32.78 8.62
CA HIS A 71 8.78 31.72 7.75
C HIS A 71 8.09 30.38 8.07
N PRO A 72 6.77 30.25 7.80
CA PRO A 72 6.07 28.99 8.02
C PRO A 72 6.62 27.91 7.07
N GLU A 73 6.59 26.65 7.51
CA GLU A 73 6.89 25.53 6.62
C GLU A 73 5.75 25.36 5.59
N PRO A 74 6.08 25.07 4.31
CA PRO A 74 5.06 24.82 3.31
C PRO A 74 4.15 23.64 3.70
N PRO A 75 2.83 23.74 3.47
CA PRO A 75 1.90 22.64 3.67
C PRO A 75 2.37 21.40 2.93
N SER A 76 2.45 20.29 3.65
CA SER A 76 2.94 19.03 3.14
C SER A 76 2.12 17.86 3.66
N GLN A 77 2.22 16.74 2.96
CA GLN A 77 1.51 15.52 3.33
C GLN A 77 2.17 14.87 4.53
N SER A 78 1.37 14.37 5.47
CA SER A 78 1.89 13.46 6.49
C SER A 78 2.27 12.13 5.81
N VAL A 79 3.56 11.82 5.83
CA VAL A 79 4.13 10.62 5.23
C VAL A 79 4.94 9.90 6.30
N PRO A 80 4.63 8.64 6.63
CA PRO A 80 5.43 7.88 7.59
C PRO A 80 6.89 7.80 7.16
N VAL A 81 7.81 7.80 8.12
CA VAL A 81 9.27 7.82 7.87
C VAL A 81 9.68 6.77 6.84
N ARG A 82 9.19 5.52 6.97
CA ARG A 82 9.48 4.44 6.02
C ARG A 82 8.99 4.71 4.60
N LEU A 83 7.82 5.33 4.46
CA LEU A 83 7.30 5.70 3.16
C LEU A 83 8.10 6.85 2.56
N ALA A 84 8.50 7.83 3.37
CA ALA A 84 9.36 8.94 2.95
C ALA A 84 10.74 8.45 2.48
N GLU A 85 11.34 7.46 3.15
CA GLU A 85 12.57 6.80 2.72
C GLU A 85 12.42 6.19 1.31
N ILE A 86 11.34 5.42 1.08
CA ILE A 86 11.07 4.78 -0.20
C ILE A 86 10.87 5.82 -1.30
N LEU A 87 10.05 6.85 -1.05
CA LEU A 87 9.77 7.91 -2.03
C LEU A 87 11.05 8.69 -2.38
N THR A 88 11.87 9.00 -1.38
CA THR A 88 13.18 9.63 -1.56
C THR A 88 14.07 8.76 -2.45
N HIS A 89 14.18 7.47 -2.16
CA HIS A 89 14.99 6.54 -2.96
C HIS A 89 14.50 6.44 -4.42
N LEU A 90 13.18 6.34 -4.63
CA LEU A 90 12.58 6.28 -5.97
C LEU A 90 12.76 7.59 -6.77
N SER A 91 12.84 8.73 -6.08
CA SER A 91 13.02 10.05 -6.70
C SER A 91 14.37 10.19 -7.42
N SER A 92 15.41 9.53 -6.90
CA SER A 92 16.76 9.50 -7.48
C SER A 92 17.05 8.24 -8.31
N SER A 93 16.12 7.26 -8.34
CA SER A 93 16.32 6.01 -9.06
C SER A 93 16.38 6.24 -10.58
N PRO A 94 17.33 5.62 -11.31
CA PRO A 94 17.34 5.65 -12.78
C PRO A 94 16.36 4.66 -13.41
N ARG A 95 15.66 3.84 -12.62
CA ARG A 95 14.86 2.73 -13.13
C ARG A 95 13.58 3.20 -13.82
N ASN A 96 13.33 2.63 -15.00
CA ASN A 96 12.08 2.84 -15.72
C ASN A 96 10.86 2.40 -14.90
N GLY A 97 9.79 3.19 -14.93
CA GLY A 97 8.58 2.94 -14.16
C GLY A 97 8.62 3.45 -12.71
N ARG A 98 9.71 4.09 -12.26
CA ARG A 98 9.79 4.69 -10.91
C ARG A 98 8.63 5.65 -10.61
N SER A 99 8.20 6.47 -11.58
CA SER A 99 7.10 7.42 -11.38
C SER A 99 5.78 6.70 -11.11
N LYS A 100 5.54 5.56 -11.78
CA LYS A 100 4.38 4.70 -11.50
C LYS A 100 4.46 4.10 -10.10
N MET A 101 5.65 3.75 -9.64
CA MET A 101 5.85 3.23 -8.30
C MET A 101 5.71 4.30 -7.21
N VAL A 102 6.18 5.52 -7.47
CA VAL A 102 5.90 6.68 -6.62
C VAL A 102 4.39 6.93 -6.54
N ALA A 103 3.68 6.94 -7.67
CA ALA A 103 2.23 7.07 -7.68
C ALA A 103 1.54 5.93 -6.91
N PHE A 104 1.98 4.67 -7.09
CA PHE A 104 1.47 3.52 -6.35
C PHE A 104 1.55 3.71 -4.82
N PHE A 105 2.69 4.20 -4.32
CA PHE A 105 2.85 4.50 -2.90
C PHE A 105 2.05 5.73 -2.43
N LEU A 106 1.93 6.76 -3.26
CA LEU A 106 1.20 7.97 -2.92
C LEU A 106 -0.33 7.78 -2.99
N ASP A 107 -0.83 6.88 -3.84
CA ASP A 107 -2.24 6.49 -3.91
C ASP A 107 -2.70 5.73 -2.64
N MET A 108 -1.76 5.24 -1.81
CA MET A 108 -2.08 4.72 -0.47
C MET A 108 -2.61 5.88 0.39
N ALA A 109 -3.77 5.70 1.01
CA ALA A 109 -4.41 6.70 1.86
C ALA A 109 -4.72 6.15 3.26
N GLY A 110 -4.92 7.04 4.22
CA GLY A 110 -5.33 6.70 5.58
C GLY A 110 -4.39 5.73 6.31
N GLU A 111 -4.99 4.77 7.03
CA GLU A 111 -4.28 3.80 7.87
C GLU A 111 -3.31 2.89 7.11
N LEU A 112 -3.48 2.75 5.78
CA LEU A 112 -2.65 1.87 4.96
C LEU A 112 -1.17 2.28 4.98
N ARG A 113 -0.88 3.59 4.99
CA ARG A 113 0.51 4.10 5.06
C ARG A 113 1.19 3.68 6.35
N GLU A 114 0.46 3.80 7.45
CA GLU A 114 0.92 3.42 8.78
C GLU A 114 1.06 1.91 8.90
N GLU A 115 0.16 1.14 8.28
CA GLU A 115 0.28 -0.32 8.20
C GLU A 115 1.53 -0.75 7.45
N VAL A 116 1.82 -0.13 6.29
CA VAL A 116 3.04 -0.41 5.52
C VAL A 116 4.29 -0.07 6.33
N GLY A 117 4.32 1.10 6.99
CA GLY A 117 5.43 1.50 7.86
C GLY A 117 5.68 0.46 8.98
N ARG A 118 4.63 0.09 9.71
CA ARG A 118 4.71 -0.95 10.76
C ARG A 118 5.14 -2.31 10.19
N ALA A 119 4.63 -2.70 9.03
CA ALA A 119 4.97 -3.97 8.39
C ALA A 119 6.46 -4.03 8.01
N ILE A 120 7.06 -2.91 7.62
CA ILE A 120 8.50 -2.81 7.36
C ILE A 120 9.28 -3.00 8.66
N ASP A 121 8.95 -2.25 9.71
CA ASP A 121 9.68 -2.32 10.97
C ASP A 121 9.60 -3.71 11.61
N VAL A 122 8.43 -4.35 11.58
CA VAL A 122 8.25 -5.72 12.05
C VAL A 122 9.10 -6.71 11.25
N GLN A 123 9.13 -6.58 9.92
CA GLN A 123 9.96 -7.46 9.08
C GLN A 123 11.45 -7.31 9.37
N LEU A 124 11.95 -6.08 9.51
CA LEU A 124 13.35 -5.82 9.83
C LEU A 124 13.74 -6.41 11.20
N ALA A 125 12.87 -6.27 12.20
CA ALA A 125 13.08 -6.87 13.51
C ALA A 125 13.05 -8.41 13.46
N ASP A 126 12.09 -8.99 12.75
CA ASP A 126 11.94 -10.45 12.62
C ASP A 126 13.09 -11.08 11.81
N ASN A 127 13.64 -10.39 10.80
CA ASN A 127 14.80 -10.86 10.05
C ASN A 127 16.00 -11.11 10.99
N ARG A 128 16.24 -10.19 11.94
CA ARG A 128 17.32 -10.31 12.93
C ARG A 128 17.01 -11.35 13.99
N ARG A 129 15.77 -11.34 14.52
CA ARG A 129 15.37 -12.16 15.68
C ARG A 129 15.13 -13.63 15.32
N LEU A 130 14.51 -13.88 14.17
CA LEU A 130 14.05 -15.21 13.76
C LEU A 130 14.96 -15.86 12.71
N GLY A 131 15.85 -15.08 12.08
CA GLY A 131 16.69 -15.58 10.99
C GLY A 131 15.89 -16.06 9.78
N ARG A 132 14.70 -15.49 9.54
CA ARG A 132 13.87 -15.77 8.36
C ARG A 132 13.01 -14.58 7.97
N SER A 133 12.72 -14.43 6.68
CA SER A 133 11.82 -13.40 6.18
C SER A 133 10.35 -13.77 6.43
N ARG A 134 9.56 -12.76 6.78
CA ARG A 134 8.10 -12.88 6.96
C ARG A 134 7.41 -11.80 6.13
N PRO A 135 7.20 -12.02 4.83
CA PRO A 135 6.62 -11.01 3.96
C PRO A 135 5.23 -10.58 4.43
N ALA A 136 4.93 -9.31 4.25
CA ALA A 136 3.59 -8.77 4.43
C ALA A 136 2.79 -8.94 3.14
N SER A 137 1.53 -9.32 3.29
CA SER A 137 0.56 -9.44 2.19
C SER A 137 -0.52 -8.43 2.47
N ILE A 138 -0.44 -7.30 1.77
CA ILE A 138 -1.36 -6.18 1.93
C ILE A 138 -2.52 -6.41 0.97
N GLU A 139 -3.72 -6.42 1.52
CA GLU A 139 -4.96 -6.70 0.78
C GLU A 139 -5.76 -5.42 0.54
N GLY A 140 -6.71 -5.46 -0.39
CA GLY A 140 -7.54 -4.32 -0.77
C GLY A 140 -7.39 -3.98 -2.25
N ASP A 141 -7.82 -2.78 -2.63
CA ASP A 141 -7.82 -2.34 -4.03
C ASP A 141 -6.42 -2.27 -4.64
N GLN A 142 -5.42 -1.97 -3.80
CA GLN A 142 -4.01 -2.04 -4.16
C GLN A 142 -3.37 -3.21 -3.43
N ALA A 143 -3.70 -4.43 -3.84
CA ALA A 143 -3.13 -5.62 -3.23
C ALA A 143 -1.66 -5.83 -3.69
N PHE A 144 -0.75 -6.00 -2.73
CA PHE A 144 0.66 -6.28 -3.02
C PHE A 144 1.30 -7.18 -1.96
N THR A 145 2.46 -7.70 -2.30
CA THR A 145 3.34 -8.43 -1.39
C THR A 145 4.58 -7.60 -1.14
N LEU A 146 4.95 -7.44 0.13
CA LEU A 146 6.10 -6.65 0.57
C LEU A 146 7.13 -7.55 1.27
N PHE A 147 8.34 -7.57 0.74
CA PHE A 147 9.52 -8.16 1.37
C PHE A 147 10.48 -7.06 1.81
N CYS A 148 10.98 -7.16 3.04
CA CYS A 148 12.14 -6.39 3.48
C CYS A 148 13.32 -7.35 3.66
N TRP A 149 14.39 -7.11 2.91
CA TRP A 149 15.65 -7.83 2.99
C TRP A 149 16.64 -7.02 3.81
N SER A 150 17.20 -7.63 4.85
CA SER A 150 18.20 -7.02 5.71
C SER A 150 19.11 -8.11 6.29
N PRO A 151 20.39 -7.81 6.58
CA PRO A 151 21.27 -8.72 7.29
C PRO A 151 20.62 -9.29 8.57
N PRO A 152 20.86 -10.57 8.89
CA PRO A 152 21.78 -11.51 8.22
C PRO A 152 21.17 -12.20 6.98
N LEU A 153 19.94 -11.87 6.60
CA LEU A 153 19.28 -12.53 5.47
C LEU A 153 19.79 -12.00 4.14
N LEU A 154 20.07 -12.93 3.24
CA LEU A 154 20.33 -12.61 1.84
C LEU A 154 19.01 -12.50 1.07
N ARG A 155 19.02 -11.65 0.05
CA ARG A 155 17.87 -11.47 -0.82
C ARG A 155 17.64 -12.71 -1.69
N GLU A 156 16.44 -13.30 -1.60
CA GLU A 156 16.03 -14.47 -2.37
C GLU A 156 14.89 -14.10 -3.35
N ARG A 157 15.25 -13.60 -4.54
CA ARG A 157 14.29 -13.08 -5.54
C ARG A 157 13.24 -14.11 -5.97
N GLU A 158 13.67 -15.34 -6.25
CA GLU A 158 12.78 -16.40 -6.73
C GLU A 158 11.75 -16.78 -5.66
N LYS A 159 12.18 -16.91 -4.41
CA LYS A 159 11.32 -17.17 -3.26
C LYS A 159 10.29 -16.07 -3.03
N ALA A 160 10.67 -14.80 -3.24
CA ALA A 160 9.73 -13.69 -3.17
C ALA A 160 8.68 -13.75 -4.28
N ALA A 161 9.11 -14.09 -5.50
CA ALA A 161 8.20 -14.27 -6.64
C ALA A 161 7.25 -15.45 -6.40
N ASP A 162 7.74 -16.59 -5.91
CA ASP A 162 6.92 -17.77 -5.61
C ASP A 162 5.90 -17.51 -4.51
N PHE A 163 6.31 -16.86 -3.42
CA PHE A 163 5.38 -16.45 -2.37
C PHE A 163 4.30 -15.51 -2.93
N THR A 164 4.70 -14.55 -3.77
CA THR A 164 3.76 -13.60 -4.38
C THR A 164 2.76 -14.30 -5.31
N ARG A 165 3.22 -15.27 -6.11
CA ARG A 165 2.35 -16.12 -6.93
C ARG A 165 1.35 -16.89 -6.08
N ALA A 166 1.82 -17.51 -5.00
CA ALA A 166 0.95 -18.25 -4.08
C ALA A 166 -0.09 -17.33 -3.41
N ALA A 167 0.31 -16.11 -3.01
CA ALA A 167 -0.59 -15.11 -2.48
C ALA A 167 -1.65 -14.69 -3.51
N ALA A 168 -1.23 -14.40 -4.75
CA ALA A 168 -2.12 -14.05 -5.86
C ALA A 168 -3.14 -15.17 -6.15
N ALA A 169 -2.67 -16.40 -6.30
CA ALA A 169 -3.51 -17.56 -6.56
C ALA A 169 -4.51 -17.82 -5.41
N SER A 170 -4.07 -17.65 -4.15
CA SER A 170 -4.94 -17.82 -2.98
C SER A 170 -6.13 -16.84 -2.92
N GLN A 171 -6.08 -15.78 -3.75
CA GLN A 171 -7.09 -14.74 -3.88
C GLN A 171 -7.73 -14.70 -5.26
N GLY A 172 -7.41 -15.65 -6.15
CA GLY A 172 -7.92 -15.65 -7.52
C GLY A 172 -7.41 -14.48 -8.37
N GLN A 173 -6.29 -13.87 -8.00
CA GLN A 173 -5.66 -12.78 -8.75
C GLN A 173 -4.84 -13.34 -9.92
N ARG A 174 -4.95 -12.69 -11.09
CA ARG A 174 -4.13 -13.02 -12.28
C ARG A 174 -2.69 -12.53 -12.16
N SER A 175 -2.50 -11.43 -11.44
CA SER A 175 -1.21 -10.86 -11.13
C SER A 175 -1.26 -10.17 -9.77
N ARG A 176 -0.09 -9.98 -9.16
CA ARG A 176 0.07 -9.22 -7.92
C ARG A 176 1.39 -8.48 -7.93
N MET A 177 1.39 -7.25 -7.43
CA MET A 177 2.62 -6.47 -7.28
C MET A 177 3.50 -7.09 -6.19
N LEU A 178 4.75 -7.41 -6.53
CA LEU A 178 5.80 -7.70 -5.57
C LEU A 178 6.64 -6.44 -5.39
N ILE A 179 6.84 -6.04 -4.14
CA ILE A 179 7.74 -4.98 -3.73
C ILE A 179 8.80 -5.58 -2.81
N GLU A 180 10.06 -5.33 -3.13
CA GLU A 180 11.20 -5.74 -2.32
C GLU A 180 11.99 -4.51 -1.90
N LEU A 181 12.23 -4.37 -0.60
CA LEU A 181 13.04 -3.30 -0.02
C LEU A 181 14.34 -3.91 0.50
N MET A 182 15.47 -3.29 0.18
CA MET A 182 16.79 -3.73 0.63
C MET A 182 17.38 -2.74 1.61
N TYR A 183 17.68 -3.24 2.80
CA TYR A 183 18.21 -2.49 3.93
C TYR A 183 19.59 -3.00 4.31
N ASP A 184 20.49 -2.08 4.68
CA ASP A 184 21.81 -2.42 5.22
C ASP A 184 21.71 -2.87 6.70
N ASP A 185 22.85 -3.14 7.32
CA ASP A 185 22.93 -3.54 8.72
C ASP A 185 22.54 -2.42 9.69
N GLN A 186 22.68 -1.16 9.28
CA GLN A 186 22.25 0.03 10.01
C GLN A 186 20.75 0.31 9.86
N GLY A 187 20.06 -0.38 8.94
CA GLY A 187 18.64 -0.19 8.67
C GLY A 187 18.35 0.97 7.73
N HIS A 188 19.34 1.40 6.93
CA HIS A 188 19.12 2.34 5.83
C HIS A 188 18.68 1.62 4.57
N LEU A 189 17.65 2.18 3.93
CA LEU A 189 17.16 1.70 2.65
C LEU A 189 18.16 2.07 1.54
N PHE A 190 18.77 1.05 0.91
CA PHE A 190 19.69 1.26 -0.22
C PHE A 190 19.13 0.76 -1.55
N GLY A 191 17.95 0.14 -1.56
CA GLY A 191 17.34 -0.27 -2.82
C GLY A 191 15.86 -0.61 -2.72
N VAL A 192 15.15 -0.30 -3.80
CA VAL A 192 13.73 -0.63 -4.00
C VAL A 192 13.59 -1.38 -5.32
N ASP A 193 13.05 -2.59 -5.27
CA ASP A 193 12.73 -3.40 -6.43
C ASP A 193 11.24 -3.70 -6.48
N TRP A 194 10.69 -3.77 -7.69
CA TRP A 194 9.28 -4.08 -7.89
C TRP A 194 9.07 -4.86 -9.18
N GLN A 195 8.08 -5.73 -9.19
CA GLN A 195 7.65 -6.42 -10.39
C GLN A 195 6.19 -6.84 -10.28
N GLU A 196 5.50 -6.83 -11.40
CA GLU A 196 4.20 -7.47 -11.49
C GLU A 196 4.41 -8.97 -11.68
N VAL A 197 3.92 -9.76 -10.72
CA VAL A 197 4.08 -11.22 -10.73
C VAL A 197 2.78 -11.84 -11.21
N GLY A 198 2.78 -12.37 -12.44
CA GLY A 198 1.63 -13.06 -13.03
C GLY A 198 1.56 -14.55 -12.67
N THR A 199 0.36 -15.12 -12.77
CA THR A 199 0.10 -16.56 -12.71
C THR A 199 -0.17 -17.17 -14.09
N THR A 200 -0.41 -16.36 -15.11
CA THR A 200 -0.96 -16.80 -16.42
C THR A 200 0.02 -17.50 -17.36
N HIS A 201 1.34 -17.36 -17.16
CA HIS A 201 2.37 -17.97 -18.03
C HIS A 201 3.01 -19.23 -17.44
N LEU A 202 2.46 -19.73 -16.33
CA LEU A 202 2.96 -20.92 -15.67
C LEU A 202 2.49 -22.17 -16.43
N SER A 203 3.34 -23.20 -16.49
CA SER A 203 2.89 -24.52 -16.94
C SER A 203 1.78 -25.04 -16.04
N ALA A 204 0.97 -25.98 -16.52
CA ALA A 204 -0.09 -26.59 -15.71
C ALA A 204 0.46 -27.19 -14.40
N THR A 205 1.66 -27.75 -14.44
CA THR A 205 2.36 -28.28 -13.25
C THR A 205 2.78 -27.19 -12.26
N ALA A 206 3.29 -26.06 -12.75
CA ALA A 206 3.66 -24.93 -11.91
C ALA A 206 2.41 -24.24 -11.32
N MET A 207 1.30 -24.21 -12.07
CA MET A 207 0.01 -23.74 -11.55
C MET A 207 -0.51 -24.60 -10.39
N LEU A 208 -0.49 -25.92 -10.53
CA LEU A 208 -0.89 -26.83 -9.45
C LEU A 208 -0.05 -26.61 -8.18
N ALA A 209 1.27 -26.48 -8.32
CA ALA A 209 2.14 -26.22 -7.18
C ALA A 209 1.88 -24.86 -6.51
N VAL A 210 1.58 -23.83 -7.31
CA VAL A 210 1.24 -22.48 -6.81
C VAL A 210 -0.11 -22.48 -6.09
N GLU A 211 -1.10 -23.19 -6.61
CA GLU A 211 -2.41 -23.36 -5.98
C GLU A 211 -2.29 -24.14 -4.65
N GLU A 212 -1.52 -25.23 -4.63
CA GLU A 212 -1.24 -26.00 -3.42
C GLU A 212 -0.55 -25.14 -2.35
N ASN A 213 0.50 -24.40 -2.75
CA ASN A 213 1.16 -23.44 -1.87
C ASN A 213 0.21 -22.34 -1.37
N GLY A 214 -0.72 -21.88 -2.21
CA GLY A 214 -1.76 -20.92 -1.84
C GLY A 214 -2.71 -21.47 -0.78
N VAL A 215 -3.11 -22.74 -0.89
CA VAL A 215 -3.93 -23.45 0.11
C VAL A 215 -3.17 -23.59 1.43
N VAL A 216 -1.90 -24.02 1.37
CA VAL A 216 -1.04 -24.12 2.56
C VAL A 216 -0.87 -22.76 3.24
N LEU A 217 -0.64 -21.70 2.47
CA LEU A 217 -0.50 -20.34 2.98
C LEU A 217 -1.77 -19.86 3.68
N ARG A 218 -2.94 -20.06 3.07
CA ARG A 218 -4.24 -19.73 3.68
C ARG A 218 -4.44 -20.44 5.00
N ARG A 219 -4.14 -21.75 5.04
CA ARG A 219 -4.28 -22.57 6.24
C ARG A 219 -3.36 -22.08 7.35
N ARG A 220 -2.06 -21.88 7.06
CA ARG A 220 -1.09 -21.33 8.03
C ARG A 220 -1.53 -19.99 8.63
N ARG A 221 -2.09 -19.08 7.83
CA ARG A 221 -2.60 -17.79 8.32
C ARG A 221 -3.76 -17.96 9.30
N VAL A 222 -4.70 -18.86 9.00
CA VAL A 222 -5.84 -19.16 9.87
C VAL A 222 -5.38 -19.80 11.17
N ASP A 223 -4.48 -20.78 11.08
CA ASP A 223 -3.91 -21.48 12.25
C ASP A 223 -3.17 -20.50 13.16
N THR A 224 -2.27 -19.67 12.59
CA THR A 224 -1.54 -18.64 13.33
C THR A 224 -2.49 -17.65 14.01
N ALA A 225 -3.54 -17.21 13.32
CA ALA A 225 -4.51 -16.28 13.90
C ALA A 225 -5.34 -16.93 15.02
N ALA A 226 -5.64 -18.24 14.92
CA ALA A 226 -6.34 -18.99 15.96
C ALA A 226 -5.49 -19.19 17.22
N GLU A 227 -4.16 -19.36 17.07
CA GLU A 227 -3.22 -19.42 18.19
C GLU A 227 -3.19 -18.12 19.01
N HIS A 228 -3.40 -16.97 18.36
CA HIS A 228 -3.42 -15.66 19.01
C HIS A 228 -4.81 -15.28 19.57
N GLY A 229 -5.84 -16.10 19.35
CA GLY A 229 -7.15 -15.89 19.96
C GLY A 229 -8.34 -16.38 19.12
N LYS A 230 -9.54 -16.23 19.69
CA LYS A 230 -10.78 -16.70 19.06
C LYS A 230 -11.12 -15.92 17.80
N LEU A 231 -11.17 -16.62 16.67
CA LEU A 231 -11.55 -16.04 15.38
C LEU A 231 -13.02 -15.59 15.39
N LYS A 232 -13.25 -14.30 15.19
CA LYS A 232 -14.59 -13.70 15.16
C LYS A 232 -15.26 -13.96 13.81
N VAL A 233 -16.38 -14.67 13.82
CA VAL A 233 -17.09 -15.18 12.62
C VAL A 233 -17.52 -14.11 11.60
N ASN A 234 -17.77 -12.87 12.06
CA ASN A 234 -18.19 -11.75 11.22
C ASN A 234 -17.04 -10.81 10.82
N ARG A 235 -15.81 -11.06 11.30
CA ARG A 235 -14.61 -10.28 10.91
C ARG A 235 -14.02 -10.84 9.61
N PRO A 236 -13.20 -10.06 8.89
CA PRO A 236 -12.46 -10.56 7.73
C PRO A 236 -11.69 -11.84 8.06
N CYS A 237 -11.65 -12.76 7.11
CA CYS A 237 -10.99 -14.04 7.26
C CYS A 237 -9.46 -13.82 7.34
N PRO A 238 -8.77 -14.38 8.35
CA PRO A 238 -7.32 -14.25 8.47
C PRO A 238 -6.54 -14.82 7.27
N CYS A 239 -7.17 -15.67 6.44
CA CYS A 239 -6.52 -16.19 5.24
C CYS A 239 -6.21 -15.10 4.20
N GLY A 240 -6.80 -13.91 4.32
CA GLY A 240 -6.57 -12.78 3.40
C GLY A 240 -7.50 -12.77 2.17
N SER A 241 -8.61 -13.50 2.19
CA SER A 241 -9.56 -13.55 1.07
C SER A 241 -10.47 -12.32 0.93
N GLY A 242 -10.43 -11.38 1.88
CA GLY A 242 -11.40 -10.28 1.99
C GLY A 242 -12.81 -10.70 2.46
N LEU A 243 -13.15 -11.99 2.44
CA LEU A 243 -14.45 -12.49 2.89
C LEU A 243 -14.53 -12.57 4.42
N LYS A 244 -15.75 -12.49 4.98
CA LYS A 244 -15.97 -12.77 6.41
C LYS A 244 -15.55 -14.21 6.74
N TYR A 245 -14.95 -14.46 7.91
CA TYR A 245 -14.44 -15.78 8.29
C TYR A 245 -15.48 -16.90 8.13
N LYS A 246 -16.75 -16.64 8.52
CA LYS A 246 -17.87 -17.58 8.36
C LYS A 246 -18.22 -17.97 6.91
N ARG A 247 -17.80 -17.17 5.93
CA ARG A 247 -18.05 -17.37 4.49
C ARG A 247 -16.79 -17.81 3.74
N CYS A 248 -15.71 -18.16 4.46
CA CYS A 248 -14.42 -18.45 3.83
C CYS A 248 -13.74 -19.71 4.37
N CYS A 249 -13.15 -19.66 5.57
CA CYS A 249 -12.33 -20.75 6.11
C CYS A 249 -12.96 -21.41 7.36
N ARG A 250 -14.24 -21.12 7.62
CA ARG A 250 -15.02 -21.82 8.65
C ARG A 250 -15.88 -22.95 8.05
N SER A 251 -16.12 -22.90 6.74
CA SER A 251 -16.89 -23.86 5.96
C SER A 251 -16.12 -25.14 5.72
#